data_AF-A0A0S8EKK6-F1
#
_entry.id   AF-A0A0S8EKK6-F1
#
_cell.length_a   1.000
_cell.length_b   1.000
_cell.length_c   1.000
_cell.angle_alpha   90.00
_cell.angle_beta   90.00
_cell.angle_gamma   90.00
#
_symmetry.space_group_name_H-M   'P 1'
#
loop_
_entity.id
_entity.type
_entity.pdbx_description
1 polymer ?
#
loop_
_entity_poly.entity_id
_entity_poly.type
_entity_poly.pdbx_seq_one_letter_code
_entity_poly.pdbx_strand_id
1 'polypeptide(L)'
;MRERIDIVVPEAALAANHTKAERLRKTHAFEPTDRTPVVADIQQMTALGARACRFGRYVRSPRDNLREQILNHKWRIENVRDDQPIPTERLTIVPDLGCLRGV
;
A
#
# COMPACT_ATOMS: atom_id res chain seq x y z
N MET A 1 -30.79 0.90 -4.57
CA MET A 1 -29.97 -0.28 -4.94
C MET A 1 -28.73 -0.30 -4.06
N ARG A 2 -28.33 -1.45 -3.48
CA ARG A 2 -27.08 -1.56 -2.70
C ARG A 2 -25.92 -1.80 -3.67
N GLU A 3 -24.87 -0.99 -3.56
CA GLU A 3 -23.61 -1.19 -4.31
C GLU A 3 -22.81 -2.31 -3.63
N ARG A 4 -22.23 -3.22 -4.42
CA ARG A 4 -21.33 -4.28 -3.96
C ARG A 4 -19.93 -3.99 -4.49
N ILE A 5 -18.93 -4.06 -3.61
CA ILE A 5 -17.50 -3.86 -3.94
C ILE A 5 -16.77 -5.12 -3.49
N ASP A 6 -16.32 -5.95 -4.43
CA ASP A 6 -15.55 -7.16 -4.13
C ASP A 6 -14.06 -6.82 -4.02
N ILE A 7 -13.34 -7.49 -3.12
CA ILE A 7 -11.88 -7.37 -2.95
C ILE A 7 -11.26 -8.70 -3.40
N VAL A 8 -10.26 -8.65 -4.28
CA VAL A 8 -9.63 -9.81 -4.92
C VAL A 8 -8.18 -9.89 -4.51
N VAL A 9 -7.84 -10.89 -3.70
CA VAL A 9 -6.47 -11.11 -3.21
C VAL A 9 -6.04 -12.54 -3.54
N PRO A 10 -4.86 -12.75 -4.15
CA PRO A 10 -4.33 -14.10 -4.36
C PRO A 10 -4.15 -14.85 -3.03
N GLU A 11 -4.48 -16.14 -2.99
CA GLU A 11 -4.36 -16.98 -1.78
C GLU A 11 -2.95 -16.97 -1.19
N ALA A 12 -1.91 -17.00 -2.04
CA ALA A 12 -0.52 -16.92 -1.60
C ALA A 12 -0.22 -15.61 -0.83
N ALA A 13 -0.85 -14.50 -1.20
CA ALA A 13 -0.69 -13.23 -0.50
C ALA A 13 -1.43 -13.22 0.85
N LEU A 14 -2.59 -13.90 0.95
CA LEU A 14 -3.31 -14.09 2.20
C LEU A 14 -2.51 -14.97 3.17
N ALA A 15 -1.94 -16.07 2.70
CA ALA A 15 -1.11 -16.96 3.50
C ALA A 15 0.09 -16.22 4.13
N ALA A 16 0.78 -15.39 3.33
CA ALA A 16 1.89 -14.55 3.80
C ALA A 16 1.45 -13.46 4.80
N ASN A 17 0.16 -13.13 4.87
CA ASN A 17 -0.34 -12.07 5.74
C ASN A 17 -0.34 -12.47 7.22
N HIS A 18 -0.45 -13.76 7.54
CA HIS A 18 -0.44 -14.24 8.92
C HIS A 18 0.86 -13.90 9.65
N THR A 19 2.02 -14.14 9.01
CA THR A 19 3.33 -13.81 9.58
C THR A 19 3.49 -12.30 9.82
N LYS A 20 2.97 -11.48 8.90
CA LYS A 20 2.99 -10.01 9.03
C LYS A 20 2.10 -9.53 10.16
N ALA A 21 0.87 -10.05 10.23
CA ALA A 21 -0.09 -9.72 11.28
C ALA A 21 0.48 -10.05 12.67
N GLU A 22 1.15 -11.20 12.81
CA GLU A 22 1.79 -11.57 14.06
C GLU A 22 2.95 -10.64 14.43
N ARG A 23 3.82 -10.28 13.48
CA ARG A 23 4.90 -9.33 13.73
C ARG A 23 4.36 -7.96 14.17
N LEU A 24 3.34 -7.45 13.47
CA LEU A 24 2.72 -6.18 13.80
C LEU A 24 2.05 -6.21 15.19
N ARG A 25 1.32 -7.29 15.51
CA ARG A 25 0.72 -7.51 16.83
C ARG A 25 1.78 -7.48 17.94
N LYS A 26 2.87 -8.23 17.77
CA LYS A 26 4.00 -8.26 18.71
C LYS A 26 4.61 -6.88 18.90
N THR A 27 4.84 -6.14 17.83
CA THR A 27 5.36 -4.77 17.91
C THR A 27 4.43 -3.84 18.70
N HIS A 28 3.10 -3.93 18.50
CA HIS A 28 2.14 -3.15 19.30
C HIS A 28 2.13 -3.52 20.79
N ALA A 29 2.48 -4.76 21.11
CA ALA A 29 2.60 -5.27 22.48
C ALA A 29 4.00 -5.11 23.09
N PHE A 30 4.94 -4.47 22.37
CA PHE A 30 6.35 -4.39 22.75
C PHE A 30 7.04 -5.75 22.96
N GLU A 31 6.55 -6.79 22.29
CA GLU A 31 7.14 -8.13 22.28
C GLU A 31 8.33 -8.21 21.29
N PRO A 32 9.36 -9.03 21.55
CA PRO A 32 10.44 -9.27 20.60
C PRO A 32 9.96 -9.81 19.25
N THR A 33 10.55 -9.30 18.17
CA THR A 33 10.31 -9.72 16.79
C THR A 33 11.63 -10.09 16.11
N ASP A 34 11.56 -10.87 15.03
CA ASP A 34 12.71 -11.24 14.20
C ASP A 34 13.35 -10.05 13.47
N ARG A 35 12.54 -9.02 13.18
CA ARG A 35 12.93 -7.72 12.63
C ARG A 35 11.79 -6.71 12.80
N THR A 36 12.10 -5.42 12.61
CA THR A 36 11.08 -4.36 12.60
C THR A 36 10.07 -4.57 11.45
N PRO A 37 8.74 -4.52 11.71
CA PRO A 37 7.75 -4.53 10.65
C PRO A 37 7.77 -3.23 9.86
N VAL A 38 7.56 -3.32 8.54
CA VAL A 38 7.46 -2.13 7.66
C VAL A 38 6.04 -2.02 7.13
N VAL A 39 5.34 -0.95 7.48
CA VAL A 39 4.02 -0.63 6.93
C VAL A 39 4.17 0.58 6.01
N ALA A 40 3.81 0.43 4.74
CA ALA A 40 3.87 1.54 3.80
C ALA A 40 2.75 2.53 4.15
N ASP A 41 3.09 3.76 4.53
CA ASP A 41 2.09 4.82 4.53
C ASP A 41 1.81 5.22 3.07
N ILE A 42 0.55 5.07 2.65
CA ILE A 42 0.14 5.43 1.31
C ILE A 42 -0.87 6.53 1.45
N GLN A 43 -0.40 7.74 1.16
CA GLN A 43 -1.24 8.90 1.17
C GLN A 43 -2.46 8.71 0.28
N GLN A 44 -3.58 9.21 0.78
CA GLN A 44 -4.88 9.08 0.13
C GLN A 44 -4.88 9.60 -1.32
N MET A 45 -4.12 10.66 -1.60
CA MET A 45 -3.96 11.23 -2.93
C MET A 45 -3.22 10.30 -3.90
N THR A 46 -2.23 9.55 -3.40
CA THR A 46 -1.50 8.54 -4.19
C THR A 46 -2.44 7.42 -4.63
N ALA A 47 -3.27 6.92 -3.73
CA ALA A 47 -4.26 5.88 -4.06
C ALA A 47 -5.33 6.39 -5.04
N LEU A 48 -5.77 7.66 -4.91
CA LEU A 48 -6.67 8.27 -5.89
C LEU A 48 -6.02 8.37 -7.28
N GLY A 49 -4.77 8.84 -7.34
CA GLY A 49 -4.00 8.92 -8.58
C GLY A 49 -3.81 7.56 -9.24
N ALA A 50 -3.44 6.54 -8.47
CA ALA A 50 -3.26 5.17 -8.96
C ALA A 50 -4.56 4.56 -9.52
N ARG A 51 -5.73 5.01 -9.06
CA ARG A 51 -7.04 4.61 -9.59
C ARG A 51 -7.61 5.58 -10.65
N ALA A 52 -6.83 6.54 -11.12
CA ALA A 52 -7.25 7.60 -12.02
C ALA A 52 -8.49 8.38 -11.53
N CYS A 53 -8.69 8.47 -10.21
CA CYS A 53 -9.79 9.22 -9.60
C CYS A 53 -9.37 10.66 -9.36
N ARG A 54 -10.13 11.62 -9.89
CA ARG A 54 -9.86 13.06 -9.68
C ARG A 54 -10.31 13.49 -8.29
N PHE A 55 -9.55 14.39 -7.68
CA PHE A 55 -9.90 14.98 -6.37
C PHE A 55 -11.31 15.59 -6.34
N GLY A 56 -11.73 16.26 -7.41
CA GLY A 56 -13.08 16.83 -7.51
C GLY A 56 -14.20 15.78 -7.36
N ARG A 57 -14.00 14.54 -7.82
CA ARG A 57 -14.95 13.44 -7.60
C ARG A 57 -14.94 12.99 -6.14
N TYR A 58 -13.76 12.90 -5.54
CA TYR A 58 -13.56 12.47 -4.15
C TYR A 58 -14.25 13.39 -3.13
N VAL A 59 -14.31 14.71 -3.40
CA VAL A 59 -14.93 15.68 -2.47
C VAL A 59 -16.33 16.15 -2.89
N ARG A 60 -16.90 15.57 -3.95
CA ARG A 60 -18.18 16.03 -4.53
C ARG A 60 -19.36 15.90 -3.57
N SER A 61 -19.40 14.83 -2.79
CA SER A 61 -20.45 14.58 -1.80
C SER A 61 -19.95 13.62 -0.71
N PRO A 62 -20.59 13.56 0.48
CA PRO A 62 -20.23 12.58 1.50
C PRO A 62 -20.32 11.12 1.01
N ARG A 63 -21.28 10.83 0.13
CA ARG A 63 -21.44 9.50 -0.48
C ARG A 63 -20.26 9.17 -1.40
N ASP A 64 -19.89 10.10 -2.28
CA ASP A 64 -18.74 9.90 -3.17
C ASP A 64 -17.45 9.77 -2.36
N ASN A 65 -17.28 10.60 -1.33
CA ASN A 65 -16.14 10.56 -0.45
C ASN A 65 -15.98 9.18 0.20
N LEU A 66 -17.03 8.67 0.86
CA LEU A 66 -17.03 7.35 1.48
C LEU A 66 -16.76 6.24 0.45
N ARG A 67 -17.42 6.31 -0.72
CA ARG A 67 -17.24 5.34 -1.79
C ARG A 67 -15.79 5.28 -2.26
N GLU A 68 -15.17 6.43 -2.50
CA GLU A 68 -13.79 6.50 -2.96
C GLU A 68 -12.77 6.16 -1.85
N GLN A 69 -13.09 6.39 -0.57
CA GLN A 69 -12.31 5.84 0.56
C GLN A 69 -12.31 4.31 0.57
N ILE A 70 -13.49 3.68 0.41
CA ILE A 70 -13.61 2.22 0.34
C ILE A 70 -12.82 1.67 -0.85
N LEU A 71 -12.91 2.32 -2.01
CA LEU A 71 -12.15 1.90 -3.20
C LEU A 71 -10.64 2.11 -3.07
N ASN A 72 -10.20 3.14 -2.35
CA ASN A 72 -8.79 3.31 -2.00
C ASN A 72 -8.30 2.18 -1.10
N HIS A 73 -9.11 1.81 -0.09
CA HIS A 73 -8.78 0.71 0.81
C HIS A 73 -8.70 -0.62 0.06
N LYS A 74 -9.67 -0.90 -0.82
CA LYS A 74 -9.64 -2.04 -1.75
C LYS A 74 -8.33 -2.05 -2.56
N TRP A 75 -8.01 -0.95 -3.25
CA TRP A 75 -6.80 -0.89 -4.07
C TRP A 75 -5.54 -1.15 -3.26
N ARG A 76 -5.45 -0.61 -2.04
CA ARG A 76 -4.33 -0.89 -1.13
C ARG A 76 -4.22 -2.39 -0.84
N ILE A 77 -5.31 -3.04 -0.41
CA ILE A 77 -5.32 -4.49 -0.11
C ILE A 77 -4.86 -5.32 -1.32
N GLU A 78 -5.28 -4.93 -2.52
CA GLU A 78 -5.02 -5.69 -3.74
C GLU A 78 -3.59 -5.53 -4.24
N ASN A 79 -3.01 -4.32 -4.11
CA ASN A 79 -1.78 -3.95 -4.81
C ASN A 79 -0.58 -3.76 -3.89
N VAL A 80 -0.80 -3.51 -2.60
CA VAL A 80 0.27 -3.14 -1.67
C VAL A 80 0.65 -4.36 -0.83
N ARG A 81 1.94 -4.61 -0.77
CA ARG A 81 2.50 -5.71 0.01
C ARG A 81 3.38 -5.12 1.10
N ASP A 82 2.73 -4.76 2.22
CA ASP A 82 3.45 -4.33 3.41
C ASP A 82 4.42 -5.41 3.88
N ASP A 83 5.48 -4.98 4.56
CA ASP A 83 6.34 -5.85 5.34
C ASP A 83 6.95 -7.04 4.56
N GLN A 84 7.29 -6.83 3.29
CA GLN A 84 8.03 -7.79 2.47
C GLN A 84 9.47 -7.35 2.26
N PRO A 85 10.44 -8.29 2.30
CA PRO A 85 11.79 -8.02 1.86
C PRO A 85 11.77 -7.53 0.41
N ILE A 86 12.51 -6.45 0.14
CA ILE A 86 12.77 -6.04 -1.24
C ILE A 86 13.76 -7.06 -1.81
N PRO A 87 13.50 -7.66 -2.99
CA PRO A 87 14.45 -8.57 -3.64
C PRO A 87 15.65 -7.76 -4.14
N THR A 88 16.60 -7.50 -3.25
CA THR A 88 17.77 -6.65 -3.50
C THR A 88 18.67 -7.23 -4.59
N GLU A 89 18.63 -8.54 -4.80
CA GLU A 89 19.30 -9.22 -5.90
C GLU A 89 18.76 -8.82 -7.28
N ARG A 90 17.57 -8.21 -7.34
CA ARG A 90 16.94 -7.70 -8.56
C ARG A 90 17.07 -6.19 -8.73
N LEU A 91 17.75 -5.50 -7.81
CA LEU A 91 17.98 -4.07 -7.89
C LEU A 91 19.38 -3.79 -8.44
N THR A 92 19.44 -3.02 -9.52
CA THR A 92 20.69 -2.38 -9.95
C THR A 92 20.64 -0.92 -9.53
N ILE A 93 21.48 -0.54 -8.56
CA ILE A 93 21.66 0.85 -8.15
C ILE A 93 22.83 1.39 -8.97
N VAL A 94 22.53 2.30 -9.90
CA VAL A 94 23.55 2.99 -10.71
C VAL A 94 23.60 4.44 -10.25
N PRO A 95 24.79 5.01 -10.01
CA PRO A 95 24.90 6.44 -9.73
C PRO A 95 24.39 7.25 -10.94
N ASP A 96 23.45 8.16 -10.72
CA ASP A 96 23.11 9.17 -11.72
C ASP A 96 24.17 10.28 -11.67
N LEU A 97 25.25 10.10 -12.44
CA LEU A 97 26.30 11.12 -12.59
C LEU A 97 25.93 12.19 -13.62
N GLY A 98 24.69 12.19 -14.15
CA GLY A 98 24.23 13.16 -15.14
C GLY A 98 24.24 14.60 -14.64
N CYS A 99 23.98 14.80 -13.35
CA CYS A 99 24.00 16.11 -12.69
C CYS A 99 25.40 16.61 -12.26
N LEU A 100 26.44 15.76 -12.35
CA LEU A 100 27.84 16.12 -12.05
C LEU A 100 28.60 16.61 -13.28
N ARG A 101 28.01 16.50 -14.48
CA ARG A 101 28.54 17.15 -15.68
C ARG A 101 27.97 18.56 -15.72
N GLY A 102 28.66 19.49 -15.05
CA GLY A 102 28.33 20.91 -15.10
C GLY A 102 28.06 21.37 -16.53
N VAL A 103 26.90 21.99 -16.72
CA VAL A 103 26.61 22.90 -17.83
C VAL A 103 26.72 24.32 -17.29
#